data_AF-A0A170PN49-F1
#
_entry.id   AF-A0A170PN49-F1
#
_cell.length_a   1.000
_cell.length_b   1.000
_cell.length_c   1.000
_cell.angle_alpha   90.00
_cell.angle_beta   90.00
_cell.angle_gamma   90.00
#
_symmetry.space_group_name_H-M   'P 1'
#
loop_
_entity.id
_entity.type
_entity.pdbx_description
1 polymer ?
#
loop_
_entity_poly.entity_id
_entity_poly.type
_entity_poly.pdbx_seq_one_letter_code
_entity_poly.pdbx_strand_id
1 'polypeptide(L)'
;MLAALLGSFSLVPLVLGVAAALLALASLGRRVALTGWFTGAVALVGLFALLLQIMLPNGAHALVWPLLLLAPALALLLFAPKSAKRPAGLVVMVLPAALLAGLMARSGYDFFVLIGATLPAVIAPFILLILLALVPLIWSSRNLPRLGLLCVAAGLAICIAAGIKGRTPTADSPEMVEAFYLVDTDKGSANWVSGKLDSAGWVKAALAQDGGTATLQSLAPLFKGDHWVARAKPAALVRPGLALAVAGDGKERQISLSATNTNGGRYMRIFLKPSVDLAGLKLMDQSLPGTLKAGDWSQFTFHASGTEAVRLTMPTAGPSGQLEVEMMEVRDSWPEGRTAAPLPPNVIPYRRAGNSVIVARAAVKW
;
A
#
# COMPACT_ATOMS: atom_id res chain seq x y z
N MET A 1 7.19 15.11 -9.48
CA MET A 1 8.44 14.52 -10.01
C MET A 1 8.87 13.27 -9.24
N LEU A 2 8.94 13.28 -7.90
CA LEU A 2 9.20 12.07 -7.07
C LEU A 2 8.18 10.92 -7.25
N ALA A 3 6.90 11.23 -7.50
CA ALA A 3 5.88 10.21 -7.76
C ALA A 3 6.01 9.52 -9.13
N ALA A 4 6.63 10.17 -10.13
CA ALA A 4 6.80 9.60 -11.47
C ALA A 4 8.00 8.63 -11.54
N LEU A 5 8.95 8.73 -10.61
CA LEU A 5 10.11 7.83 -10.51
C LEU A 5 9.76 6.48 -9.85
N LEU A 6 8.59 6.34 -9.24
CA LEU A 6 8.18 5.15 -8.47
C LEU A 6 7.28 4.17 -9.25
N GLY A 7 7.26 4.24 -10.59
CA GLY A 7 6.78 3.14 -11.43
C GLY A 7 5.29 3.14 -11.79
N SER A 8 4.51 4.17 -11.41
CA SER A 8 3.20 4.41 -12.02
C SER A 8 2.98 5.90 -12.24
N PHE A 9 2.68 6.29 -13.47
CA PHE A 9 2.34 7.67 -13.80
C PHE A 9 0.97 7.97 -13.17
N SER A 10 0.96 8.67 -12.05
CA SER A 10 -0.28 9.10 -11.40
C SER A 10 -0.60 10.54 -11.81
N LEU A 11 -1.81 10.75 -12.31
CA LEU A 11 -2.31 12.07 -12.71
C LEU A 11 -2.40 13.02 -11.50
N VAL A 12 -2.72 12.50 -10.30
CA VAL A 12 -2.95 13.31 -9.10
C VAL A 12 -1.67 14.05 -8.66
N PRO A 13 -0.50 13.40 -8.46
CA PRO A 13 0.75 14.09 -8.18
C PRO A 13 1.22 15.03 -9.29
N LEU A 14 0.88 14.74 -10.55
CA LEU A 14 1.19 15.63 -11.68
C LEU A 14 0.40 16.93 -11.56
N VAL A 15 -0.92 16.83 -11.39
CA VAL A 15 -1.81 17.99 -11.22
C VAL A 15 -1.42 18.80 -9.98
N LEU A 16 -1.14 18.14 -8.85
CA LEU A 16 -0.65 18.82 -7.65
C LEU A 16 0.70 19.50 -7.88
N GLY A 17 1.62 18.85 -8.61
CA GLY A 17 2.91 19.42 -8.96
C GLY A 17 2.80 20.64 -9.87
N VAL A 18 1.94 20.58 -10.89
CA VAL A 18 1.64 21.70 -11.79
C VAL A 18 0.97 22.84 -11.02
N ALA A 19 -0.03 22.54 -10.18
CA ALA A 19 -0.69 23.54 -9.34
C ALA A 19 0.30 24.21 -8.39
N ALA A 20 1.19 23.45 -7.73
CA ALA A 20 2.24 24.00 -6.89
C ALA A 20 3.23 24.87 -7.68
N ALA A 21 3.62 24.46 -8.89
CA ALA A 21 4.48 25.24 -9.77
C ALA A 21 3.80 26.54 -10.22
N LEU A 22 2.52 26.51 -10.58
CA LEU A 22 1.74 27.69 -10.94
C LEU A 22 1.55 28.64 -9.74
N LEU A 23 1.31 28.11 -8.54
CA LEU A 23 1.26 28.92 -7.31
C LEU A 23 2.63 29.54 -6.98
N ALA A 24 3.72 28.80 -7.21
CA ALA A 24 5.08 29.33 -7.08
C ALA A 24 5.36 30.43 -8.11
N LEU A 25 4.97 30.23 -9.38
CA LEU A 25 5.07 31.25 -10.44
C LEU A 25 4.20 32.48 -10.15
N ALA A 26 2.97 32.29 -9.68
CA ALA A 26 2.08 33.38 -9.31
C ALA A 26 2.58 34.19 -8.09
N SER A 27 3.39 33.56 -7.22
CA SER A 27 4.01 34.21 -6.07
C SER A 27 5.37 34.85 -6.38
N LEU A 28 6.03 34.48 -7.49
CA LEU A 28 7.35 35.00 -7.89
C LEU A 28 7.40 36.52 -8.20
N GLY A 29 6.27 37.23 -8.19
CA GLY A 29 6.22 38.69 -8.37
C GLY A 29 5.99 39.51 -7.09
N ARG A 30 5.70 38.88 -5.95
CA ARG A 30 5.34 39.58 -4.70
C ARG A 30 6.44 39.40 -3.66
N ARG A 31 7.04 40.49 -3.19
CA ARG A 31 7.97 40.47 -2.05
C ARG A 31 7.19 40.17 -0.78
N VAL A 32 6.98 38.90 -0.48
CA VAL A 32 6.34 38.48 0.78
C VAL A 32 7.40 38.50 1.88
N ALA A 33 7.10 39.16 3.00
CA ALA A 33 7.96 39.12 4.17
C ALA A 33 8.01 37.69 4.73
N LEU A 34 9.21 37.22 5.12
CA LEU A 34 9.43 35.90 5.73
C LEU A 34 8.39 35.59 6.82
N THR A 35 8.11 36.57 7.68
CA THR A 35 7.13 36.44 8.76
C THR A 35 5.76 36.02 8.23
N GLY A 36 5.23 36.72 7.22
CA GLY A 36 3.91 36.41 6.65
C GLY A 36 3.83 35.03 6.01
N TRP A 37 4.87 34.65 5.25
CA TRP A 37 4.94 33.32 4.64
C TRP A 37 5.02 32.21 5.70
N PHE A 38 5.90 32.37 6.69
CA PHE A 38 6.11 31.37 7.74
C PHE A 38 4.88 31.22 8.63
N THR A 39 4.21 32.34 8.99
CA THR A 39 2.93 32.30 9.71
C THR A 39 1.87 31.53 8.93
N GLY A 40 1.74 31.79 7.62
CA GLY A 40 0.79 31.06 6.77
C GLY A 40 1.08 29.56 6.72
N ALA A 41 2.35 29.18 6.57
CA ALA A 41 2.76 27.78 6.56
C ALA A 41 2.50 27.07 7.91
N VAL A 42 2.86 27.69 9.03
CA VAL A 42 2.59 27.15 10.37
C VAL A 42 1.09 27.06 10.65
N ALA A 43 0.30 28.07 10.24
CA ALA A 43 -1.15 28.05 10.38
C ALA A 43 -1.80 26.92 9.57
N LEU A 44 -1.30 26.64 8.36
CA LEU A 44 -1.76 25.52 7.54
C LEU A 44 -1.47 24.17 8.21
N VAL A 45 -0.27 23.99 8.78
CA VAL A 45 0.05 22.79 9.58
C VAL A 45 -0.87 22.69 10.80
N GLY A 46 -1.19 23.82 11.45
CA GLY A 46 -2.17 23.92 12.53
C GLY A 46 -3.56 23.45 12.12
N LEU A 47 -4.04 23.89 10.95
CA LEU A 47 -5.33 23.46 10.40
C LEU A 47 -5.35 21.95 10.12
N PHE A 48 -4.27 21.41 9.53
CA PHE A 48 -4.16 19.96 9.33
C PHE A 48 -4.12 19.18 10.65
N ALA A 49 -3.46 19.70 11.68
CA ALA A 49 -3.46 19.09 13.01
C ALA A 49 -4.87 19.06 13.62
N LEU A 50 -5.67 20.13 13.46
CA LEU A 50 -7.07 20.18 13.90
C LEU A 50 -7.95 19.19 13.12
N LEU A 51 -7.78 19.11 11.79
CA LEU A 51 -8.52 18.14 10.97
C LEU A 51 -8.18 16.70 11.39
N LEU A 52 -6.89 16.40 11.62
CA LEU A 52 -6.47 15.11 12.15
C LEU A 52 -7.03 14.88 13.56
N GLN A 53 -7.11 15.88 14.43
CA GLN A 53 -7.69 15.71 15.77
C GLN A 53 -9.15 15.25 15.71
N ILE A 54 -9.92 15.70 14.70
CA ILE A 54 -11.32 15.31 14.51
C ILE A 54 -11.42 13.92 13.86
N MET A 55 -10.64 13.64 12.82
CA MET A 55 -10.78 12.41 12.03
C MET A 55 -9.98 11.23 12.58
N LEU A 56 -8.80 11.50 13.14
CA LEU A 56 -7.85 10.54 13.72
C LEU A 56 -7.22 11.13 15.00
N PRO A 57 -7.95 11.17 16.13
CA PRO A 57 -7.47 11.79 17.38
C PRO A 57 -6.11 11.24 17.82
N ASN A 58 -5.91 9.93 17.67
CA ASN A 58 -4.66 9.26 18.00
C ASN A 58 -3.50 9.59 17.04
N GLY A 59 -3.76 10.15 15.85
CA GLY A 59 -2.74 10.52 14.87
C GLY A 59 -2.34 12.01 14.89
N ALA A 60 -3.16 12.87 15.50
CA ALA A 60 -2.93 14.32 15.49
C ALA A 60 -1.62 14.74 16.15
N HIS A 61 -1.14 13.97 17.14
CA HIS A 61 0.14 14.21 17.81
C HIS A 61 1.32 14.31 16.84
N ALA A 62 1.24 13.64 15.68
CA ALA A 62 2.26 13.69 14.63
C ALA A 62 2.51 15.11 14.09
N LEU A 63 1.49 15.99 14.11
CA LEU A 63 1.61 17.38 13.68
C LEU A 63 1.67 18.38 14.85
N VAL A 64 1.09 18.04 16.01
CA VAL A 64 1.12 18.90 17.20
C VAL A 64 2.55 19.10 17.71
N TRP A 65 3.37 18.05 17.78
CA TRP A 65 4.76 18.18 18.24
C TRP A 65 5.62 19.07 17.32
N PRO A 66 5.61 18.89 15.98
CA PRO A 66 6.23 19.85 15.07
C PRO A 66 5.74 21.29 15.26
N LEU A 67 4.43 21.51 15.44
CA LEU A 67 3.88 22.85 15.67
C LEU A 67 4.45 23.51 16.92
N LEU A 68 4.55 22.77 18.02
CA LEU A 68 5.16 23.26 19.26
C LEU A 68 6.62 23.65 19.05
N LEU A 69 7.38 22.90 18.24
CA LEU A 69 8.77 23.21 17.92
C LEU A 69 8.92 24.35 16.90
N LEU A 70 7.91 24.62 16.06
CA LEU A 70 7.91 25.77 15.16
C LEU A 70 7.50 27.09 15.87
N ALA A 71 6.77 26.99 16.98
CA ALA A 71 6.25 28.15 17.70
C ALA A 71 7.32 29.16 18.19
N PRO A 72 8.51 28.76 18.71
CA PRO A 72 9.54 29.72 19.11
C PRO A 72 10.07 30.55 17.94
N ALA A 73 10.30 29.92 16.78
CA ALA A 73 10.73 30.63 15.58
C ALA A 73 9.65 31.60 15.09
N LEU A 74 8.38 31.16 15.11
CA LEU A 74 7.24 31.99 14.76
C LEU A 74 7.09 33.20 15.70
N ALA A 75 7.14 32.97 17.01
CA ALA A 75 7.04 34.01 18.03
C ALA A 75 8.18 35.03 17.89
N LEU A 76 9.41 34.58 17.66
CA LEU A 76 10.56 35.45 17.46
C LEU A 76 10.40 36.31 16.20
N LEU A 77 9.88 35.75 15.11
CA LEU A 77 9.62 36.47 13.85
C LEU A 77 8.46 37.48 13.96
N LEU A 78 7.45 37.20 14.79
CA LEU A 78 6.28 38.07 14.98
C LEU A 78 6.55 39.20 15.99
N PHE A 79 7.13 38.87 17.15
CA PHE A 79 7.19 39.79 18.29
C PHE A 79 8.56 40.44 18.48
N ALA A 80 9.65 39.84 17.97
CA ALA A 80 11.00 40.36 18.13
C ALA A 80 11.87 40.21 16.86
N PRO A 81 11.42 40.77 15.71
CA PRO A 81 12.09 40.58 14.41
C PRO A 81 13.51 41.15 14.35
N LYS A 82 13.84 42.15 15.19
CA LYS A 82 15.21 42.68 15.32
C LYS A 82 16.14 41.69 16.03
N SER A 83 15.62 40.95 17.00
CA SER A 83 16.36 39.93 17.76
C SER A 83 16.58 38.66 16.94
N ALA A 84 15.66 38.34 16.02
CA ALA A 84 15.78 37.21 15.09
C ALA A 84 17.10 37.19 14.29
N LYS A 85 17.69 38.37 14.04
CA LYS A 85 18.96 38.51 13.29
C LYS A 85 20.20 38.45 14.17
N ARG A 86 20.05 38.45 15.50
CA ARG A 86 21.17 38.39 16.46
C ARG A 86 21.56 36.93 16.73
N PRO A 87 22.82 36.65 17.15
CA PRO A 87 23.27 35.29 17.47
C PRO A 87 22.34 34.55 18.43
N ALA A 88 21.86 35.22 19.48
CA ALA A 88 20.91 34.65 20.44
C ALA A 88 19.56 34.27 19.78
N GLY A 89 19.06 35.08 18.84
CA GLY A 89 17.84 34.76 18.10
C GLY A 89 18.03 33.58 17.15
N LEU A 90 19.23 33.45 16.55
CA LEU A 90 19.57 32.28 15.75
C LEU A 90 19.60 31.01 16.59
N VAL A 91 20.15 31.04 17.81
CA VAL A 91 20.14 29.89 18.73
C VAL A 91 18.71 29.45 19.05
N VAL A 92 17.80 30.40 19.32
CA VAL A 92 16.38 30.14 19.55
C VAL A 92 15.68 29.50 18.34
N MET A 93 16.18 29.73 17.12
CA MET A 93 15.66 29.07 15.90
C MET A 93 16.33 27.72 15.61
N VAL A 94 17.64 27.60 15.84
CA VAL A 94 18.43 26.38 15.54
C VAL A 94 18.02 25.24 16.44
N LEU A 95 17.88 25.47 17.76
CA LEU A 95 17.61 24.39 18.70
C LEU A 95 16.27 23.67 18.41
N PRO A 96 15.13 24.38 18.25
CA PRO A 96 13.87 23.72 17.89
C PRO A 96 13.89 23.09 16.50
N ALA A 97 14.59 23.71 15.52
CA ALA A 97 14.74 23.12 14.20
C ALA A 97 15.53 21.80 14.22
N ALA A 98 16.59 21.72 15.03
CA ALA A 98 17.37 20.50 15.23
C ALA A 98 16.55 19.41 15.94
N LEU A 99 15.77 19.78 16.98
CA LEU A 99 14.87 18.85 17.66
C LEU A 99 13.77 18.35 16.73
N LEU A 100 13.19 19.23 15.90
CA LEU A 100 12.20 18.85 14.91
C LEU A 100 12.80 17.92 13.86
N ALA A 101 14.03 18.19 13.39
CA ALA A 101 14.73 17.31 12.48
C ALA A 101 14.96 15.92 13.07
N GLY A 102 15.39 15.84 14.34
CA GLY A 102 15.55 14.57 15.05
C GLY A 102 14.22 13.81 15.20
N LEU A 103 13.14 14.52 15.60
CA LEU A 103 11.80 13.96 15.73
C LEU A 103 11.28 13.41 14.38
N MET A 104 11.36 14.22 13.32
CA MET A 104 10.91 13.85 11.98
C MET A 104 11.74 12.71 11.37
N ALA A 105 13.05 12.67 11.62
CA ALA A 105 13.90 11.57 11.18
C ALA A 105 13.53 10.26 11.90
N ARG A 106 13.30 10.31 13.22
CA ARG A 106 12.88 9.15 14.01
C ARG A 106 11.50 8.65 13.58
N SER A 107 10.51 9.54 13.50
CA SER A 107 9.15 9.19 13.07
C SER A 107 9.14 8.68 11.63
N GLY A 108 9.88 9.32 10.73
CA GLY A 108 10.01 8.87 9.34
C GLY A 108 10.61 7.46 9.24
N TYR A 109 11.63 7.16 10.06
CA TYR A 109 12.19 5.81 10.15
C TYR A 109 11.19 4.79 10.71
N ASP A 110 10.48 5.10 11.79
CA ASP A 110 9.47 4.20 12.36
C ASP A 110 8.35 3.89 11.36
N PHE A 111 7.87 4.91 10.65
CA PHE A 111 6.89 4.73 9.57
C PHE A 111 7.46 3.91 8.41
N PHE A 112 8.72 4.13 8.05
CA PHE A 112 9.41 3.34 7.02
C PHE A 112 9.54 1.86 7.42
N VAL A 113 9.88 1.58 8.69
CA VAL A 113 9.94 0.21 9.22
C VAL A 113 8.55 -0.43 9.25
N LEU A 114 7.52 0.30 9.65
CA LEU A 114 6.16 -0.21 9.76
C LEU A 114 5.51 -0.54 8.40
N ILE A 115 5.65 0.36 7.41
CA ILE A 115 5.01 0.24 6.09
C ILE A 115 5.92 -0.50 5.09
N GLY A 116 7.22 -0.57 5.40
CA GLY A 116 8.26 -1.11 4.54
C GLY A 116 8.62 -0.17 3.39
N ALA A 117 9.62 -0.58 2.59
CA ALA A 117 10.15 0.19 1.45
C ALA A 117 9.16 0.40 0.28
N THR A 118 7.91 -0.04 0.43
CA THR A 118 6.92 -0.06 -0.65
C THR A 118 6.31 1.31 -0.96
N LEU A 119 6.42 2.28 -0.04
CA LEU A 119 5.93 3.65 -0.23
C LEU A 119 6.95 4.71 0.23
N PRO A 120 8.02 4.97 -0.54
CA PRO A 120 9.01 6.00 -0.19
C PRO A 120 8.40 7.40 -0.02
N ALA A 121 7.27 7.66 -0.68
CA ALA A 121 6.51 8.90 -0.55
C ALA A 121 6.02 9.19 0.88
N VAL A 122 5.93 8.18 1.75
CA VAL A 122 5.57 8.35 3.17
C VAL A 122 6.58 9.24 3.90
N ILE A 123 7.84 9.30 3.45
CA ILE A 123 8.88 10.11 4.09
C ILE A 123 8.73 11.61 3.74
N ALA A 124 8.06 11.94 2.63
CA ALA A 124 7.92 13.31 2.14
C ALA A 124 7.35 14.33 3.15
N PRO A 125 6.23 14.07 3.87
CA PRO A 125 5.72 15.01 4.86
C PRO A 125 6.72 15.32 5.98
N PHE A 126 7.51 14.34 6.41
CA PHE A 126 8.55 14.54 7.43
C PHE A 126 9.65 15.47 6.92
N ILE A 127 10.13 15.25 5.70
CA ILE A 127 11.12 16.12 5.06
C ILE A 127 10.58 17.54 4.90
N LEU A 128 9.31 17.70 4.49
CA LEU A 128 8.70 19.02 4.32
C LEU A 128 8.63 19.80 5.65
N LEU A 129 8.35 19.14 6.76
CA LEU A 129 8.36 19.78 8.08
C LEU A 129 9.77 20.19 8.52
N ILE A 130 10.78 19.35 8.23
CA ILE A 130 12.19 19.71 8.45
C ILE A 130 12.56 20.96 7.64
N LEU A 131 12.22 20.96 6.35
CA LEU A 131 12.49 22.10 5.47
C LEU A 131 11.78 23.35 5.97
N LEU A 132 10.53 23.24 6.41
CA LEU A 132 9.78 24.35 6.99
C LEU A 132 10.51 24.93 8.21
N ALA A 133 10.98 24.09 9.13
CA ALA A 133 11.73 24.54 10.30
C ALA A 133 13.07 25.24 9.96
N LEU A 134 13.69 24.86 8.84
CA LEU A 134 14.94 25.46 8.36
C LEU A 134 14.72 26.78 7.62
N VAL A 135 13.50 27.10 7.15
CA VAL A 135 13.26 28.31 6.33
C VAL A 135 13.74 29.60 7.01
N PRO A 136 13.43 29.89 8.29
CA PRO A 136 13.90 31.13 8.92
C PRO A 136 15.43 31.25 8.97
N LEU A 137 16.11 30.12 9.20
CA LEU A 137 17.58 30.04 9.23
C LEU A 137 18.17 30.28 7.85
N ILE A 138 17.63 29.61 6.84
CA ILE A 138 18.03 29.79 5.44
C ILE A 138 17.84 31.26 5.05
N TRP A 139 16.67 31.85 5.32
CA TRP A 139 16.33 33.25 4.99
C TRP A 139 17.24 34.28 5.66
N SER A 140 17.80 33.98 6.84
CA SER A 140 18.75 34.85 7.53
C SER A 140 20.15 34.87 6.88
N SER A 141 20.46 33.90 6.01
CA SER A 141 21.76 33.80 5.34
C SER A 141 21.88 34.77 4.17
N ARG A 142 23.00 35.49 4.08
CA ARG A 142 23.31 36.41 2.97
C ARG A 142 23.47 35.70 1.60
N ASN A 143 23.65 34.37 1.59
CA ASN A 143 23.90 33.57 0.39
C ASN A 143 22.66 32.82 -0.12
N LEU A 144 21.45 33.29 0.22
CA LEU A 144 20.16 32.65 -0.06
C LEU A 144 20.01 32.02 -1.47
N PRO A 145 20.29 32.72 -2.59
CA PRO A 145 20.13 32.14 -3.92
C PRO A 145 21.16 31.03 -4.20
N ARG A 146 22.39 31.16 -3.68
CA ARG A 146 23.44 30.14 -3.84
C ARG A 146 23.12 28.89 -3.01
N LEU A 147 22.66 29.07 -1.78
CA LEU A 147 22.21 27.98 -0.91
C LEU A 147 21.00 27.26 -1.49
N GLY A 148 20.00 28.00 -1.98
CA GLY A 148 18.84 27.42 -2.65
C GLY A 148 19.23 26.62 -3.89
N LEU A 149 20.09 27.17 -4.75
CA LEU A 149 20.60 26.47 -5.93
C LEU A 149 21.39 25.21 -5.55
N LEU A 150 22.26 25.28 -4.54
CA LEU A 150 23.02 24.13 -4.03
C LEU A 150 22.10 23.04 -3.46
N CYS A 151 21.06 23.40 -2.69
CA CYS A 151 20.11 22.43 -2.15
C CYS A 151 19.31 21.74 -3.27
N VAL A 152 18.85 22.49 -4.28
CA VAL A 152 18.16 21.92 -5.45
C VAL A 152 19.10 21.02 -6.25
N ALA A 153 20.33 21.47 -6.52
CA ALA A 153 21.33 20.70 -7.23
C ALA A 153 21.71 19.41 -6.47
N ALA A 154 21.91 19.50 -5.15
CA ALA A 154 22.21 18.35 -4.29
C ALA A 154 21.03 17.37 -4.24
N GLY A 155 19.80 17.87 -4.05
CA GLY A 155 18.59 17.05 -4.07
C GLY A 155 18.41 16.34 -5.41
N LEU A 156 18.60 17.05 -6.52
CA LEU A 156 18.54 16.48 -7.86
C LEU A 156 19.65 15.44 -8.08
N ALA A 157 20.88 15.72 -7.66
CA ALA A 157 22.01 14.80 -7.75
C ALA A 157 21.77 13.52 -6.94
N ILE A 158 21.21 13.64 -5.71
CA ILE A 158 20.83 12.49 -4.88
C ILE A 158 19.72 11.69 -5.56
N CYS A 159 18.69 12.35 -6.11
CA CYS A 159 17.62 11.66 -6.83
C CYS A 159 18.13 10.93 -8.09
N ILE A 160 19.03 11.55 -8.86
CA ILE A 160 19.67 10.93 -10.02
C ILE A 160 20.53 9.74 -9.58
N ALA A 161 21.38 9.93 -8.56
CA ALA A 161 22.24 8.88 -8.03
C ALA A 161 21.42 7.69 -7.48
N ALA A 162 20.35 7.96 -6.75
CA ALA A 162 19.42 6.93 -6.27
C ALA A 162 18.70 6.23 -7.43
N GLY A 163 18.27 6.97 -8.45
CA GLY A 163 17.63 6.41 -9.64
C GLY A 163 18.58 5.55 -10.49
N ILE A 164 19.87 5.91 -10.57
CA ILE A 164 20.88 5.11 -11.27
C ILE A 164 21.23 3.87 -10.44
N LYS A 165 21.54 4.03 -9.15
CA LYS A 165 21.88 2.90 -8.27
C LYS A 165 20.71 1.93 -8.10
N GLY A 166 19.47 2.43 -8.07
CA GLY A 166 18.27 1.61 -7.94
C GLY A 166 17.90 0.81 -9.20
N ARG A 167 18.55 1.02 -10.34
CA ARG A 167 18.30 0.24 -11.58
C ARG A 167 19.00 -1.11 -11.61
N THR A 168 20.07 -1.27 -10.84
CA THR A 168 20.87 -2.50 -10.83
C THR A 168 20.78 -3.12 -9.46
N PRO A 169 20.02 -4.20 -9.28
CA PRO A 169 19.91 -4.87 -7.98
C PRO A 169 21.26 -5.39 -7.50
N THR A 170 21.60 -5.11 -6.24
CA THR A 170 22.81 -5.60 -5.56
C THR A 170 22.44 -6.35 -4.29
N ALA A 171 23.41 -7.00 -3.64
CA ALA A 171 23.15 -7.65 -2.35
C ALA A 171 22.71 -6.64 -1.26
N ASP A 172 23.23 -5.41 -1.29
CA ASP A 172 22.86 -4.34 -0.35
C ASP A 172 21.53 -3.67 -0.68
N SER A 173 21.04 -3.82 -1.92
CA SER A 173 19.78 -3.27 -2.40
C SER A 173 19.11 -4.29 -3.33
N PRO A 174 18.58 -5.39 -2.78
CA PRO A 174 18.08 -6.50 -3.57
C PRO A 174 16.76 -6.18 -4.26
N GLU A 175 16.52 -6.81 -5.41
CA GLU A 175 15.24 -6.73 -6.10
C GLU A 175 14.21 -7.61 -5.38
N MET A 176 13.06 -7.02 -5.05
CA MET A 176 11.92 -7.75 -4.52
C MET A 176 11.20 -8.49 -5.64
N VAL A 177 11.17 -9.83 -5.60
CA VAL A 177 10.52 -10.67 -6.61
C VAL A 177 9.38 -11.49 -6.02
N GLU A 178 8.44 -11.88 -6.88
CA GLU A 178 7.32 -12.73 -6.53
C GLU A 178 7.23 -13.87 -7.55
N ALA A 179 7.14 -15.10 -7.07
CA ALA A 179 6.70 -16.24 -7.85
C ALA A 179 5.96 -17.17 -6.89
N PHE A 180 4.78 -17.63 -7.27
CA PHE A 180 3.96 -18.51 -6.45
C PHE A 180 3.28 -19.56 -7.30
N TYR A 181 2.85 -20.63 -6.66
CA TYR A 181 2.17 -21.73 -7.30
C TYR A 181 0.66 -21.56 -7.15
N LEU A 182 -0.09 -21.70 -8.23
CA LEU A 182 -1.55 -21.64 -8.22
C LEU A 182 -2.13 -22.94 -8.76
N VAL A 183 -2.96 -23.60 -7.97
CA VAL A 183 -3.70 -24.80 -8.35
C VAL A 183 -5.18 -24.52 -8.34
N ASP A 184 -5.81 -24.88 -9.44
CA ASP A 184 -7.25 -24.91 -9.59
C ASP A 184 -7.72 -26.35 -9.49
N THR A 185 -8.21 -26.72 -8.30
CA THR A 185 -8.52 -28.12 -7.99
C THR A 185 -9.74 -28.64 -8.75
N ASP A 186 -10.68 -27.79 -9.11
CA ASP A 186 -11.86 -28.17 -9.90
C ASP A 186 -11.53 -28.30 -11.39
N LYS A 187 -10.63 -27.45 -11.91
CA LYS A 187 -10.19 -27.55 -13.32
C LYS A 187 -9.03 -28.52 -13.54
N GLY A 188 -8.45 -29.06 -12.47
CA GLY A 188 -7.25 -29.92 -12.53
C GLY A 188 -6.03 -29.21 -13.15
N SER A 189 -5.95 -27.88 -13.02
CA SER A 189 -4.90 -27.07 -13.64
C SER A 189 -3.94 -26.49 -12.61
N ALA A 190 -2.68 -26.32 -13.00
CA ALA A 190 -1.66 -25.73 -12.17
C ALA A 190 -0.82 -24.74 -12.97
N ASN A 191 -0.46 -23.62 -12.33
CA ASN A 191 0.27 -22.53 -12.96
C ASN A 191 1.32 -21.94 -12.00
N TRP A 192 2.45 -21.53 -12.56
CA TRP A 192 3.35 -20.57 -11.94
C TRP A 192 2.85 -19.17 -12.22
N VAL A 193 2.80 -18.32 -11.19
CA VAL A 193 2.23 -16.98 -11.28
C VAL A 193 3.17 -15.95 -10.67
N SER A 194 3.24 -14.79 -11.30
CA SER A 194 3.90 -13.61 -10.74
C SER A 194 3.17 -12.31 -11.11
N GLY A 195 3.16 -11.33 -10.20
CA GLY A 195 2.66 -9.99 -10.50
C GLY A 195 3.58 -9.14 -11.38
N LYS A 196 4.88 -9.48 -11.52
CA LYS A 196 5.84 -8.74 -12.35
C LYS A 196 7.03 -9.58 -12.76
N LEU A 197 7.64 -9.28 -13.90
CA LEU A 197 8.95 -9.82 -14.25
C LEU A 197 10.05 -8.99 -13.57
N ASP A 198 11.15 -9.65 -13.25
CA ASP A 198 12.33 -9.06 -12.63
C ASP A 198 13.38 -8.68 -13.67
N SER A 199 14.28 -7.79 -13.29
CA SER A 199 15.38 -7.37 -14.17
C SER A 199 16.47 -8.44 -14.31
N ALA A 200 16.65 -9.26 -13.28
CA ALA A 200 17.65 -10.35 -13.24
C ALA A 200 17.21 -11.61 -14.00
N GLY A 201 15.94 -11.69 -14.43
CA GLY A 201 15.38 -12.82 -15.17
C GLY A 201 15.06 -14.07 -14.33
N TRP A 202 15.21 -14.03 -13.01
CA TRP A 202 14.88 -15.13 -12.11
C TRP A 202 13.39 -15.49 -12.15
N VAL A 203 12.49 -14.50 -12.15
CA VAL A 203 11.04 -14.75 -12.23
C VAL A 203 10.72 -15.42 -13.55
N LYS A 204 11.31 -14.94 -14.65
CA LYS A 204 11.10 -15.56 -15.97
C LYS A 204 11.54 -17.02 -15.98
N ALA A 205 12.68 -17.33 -15.37
CA ALA A 205 13.17 -18.71 -15.22
C ALA A 205 12.25 -19.55 -14.32
N ALA A 206 11.80 -19.02 -13.18
CA ALA A 206 10.90 -19.69 -12.25
C ALA A 206 9.54 -20.01 -12.88
N LEU A 207 8.99 -19.11 -13.70
CA LEU A 207 7.74 -19.36 -14.43
C LEU A 207 7.92 -20.42 -15.53
N ALA A 208 9.08 -20.46 -16.18
CA ALA A 208 9.35 -21.35 -17.31
C ALA A 208 9.88 -22.74 -16.90
N GLN A 209 10.09 -23.01 -15.61
CA GLN A 209 10.79 -24.22 -15.13
C GLN A 209 10.09 -25.54 -15.49
N ASP A 210 8.77 -25.52 -15.72
CA ASP A 210 7.99 -26.68 -16.16
C ASP A 210 7.76 -26.71 -17.68
N GLY A 211 8.47 -25.87 -18.46
CA GLY A 211 8.34 -25.76 -19.92
C GLY A 211 7.17 -24.86 -20.37
N GLY A 212 6.47 -24.21 -19.44
CA GLY A 212 5.41 -23.26 -19.74
C GLY A 212 5.94 -21.93 -20.30
N THR A 213 5.18 -21.29 -21.19
CA THR A 213 5.45 -19.91 -21.62
C THR A 213 4.65 -18.93 -20.77
N ALA A 214 5.34 -17.95 -20.17
CA ALA A 214 4.69 -16.91 -19.38
C ALA A 214 3.91 -15.95 -20.29
N THR A 215 2.62 -15.80 -20.02
CA THR A 215 1.72 -14.88 -20.72
C THR A 215 0.97 -14.03 -19.72
N LEU A 216 0.65 -12.80 -20.10
CA LEU A 216 -0.08 -11.88 -19.23
C LEU A 216 -1.57 -12.24 -19.28
N GLN A 217 -2.16 -12.58 -18.14
CA GLN A 217 -3.55 -13.02 -18.02
C GLN A 217 -4.23 -12.43 -16.78
N SER A 218 -5.53 -12.16 -16.89
CA SER A 218 -6.34 -11.81 -15.74
C SER A 218 -6.65 -13.07 -14.91
N LEU A 219 -6.40 -12.98 -13.61
CA LEU A 219 -6.76 -14.00 -12.62
C LEU A 219 -7.89 -13.50 -11.71
N ALA A 220 -8.74 -12.59 -12.21
CA ALA A 220 -9.90 -12.14 -11.47
C ALA A 220 -10.88 -13.32 -11.23
N PRO A 221 -11.55 -13.37 -10.06
CA PRO A 221 -11.49 -12.41 -8.96
C PRO A 221 -10.33 -12.58 -7.98
N LEU A 222 -9.55 -13.67 -8.08
CA LEU A 222 -8.53 -14.06 -7.11
C LEU A 222 -7.49 -12.95 -6.87
N PHE A 223 -7.08 -12.28 -7.95
CA PHE A 223 -6.16 -11.15 -7.91
C PHE A 223 -6.64 -9.98 -8.77
N LYS A 224 -6.28 -8.77 -8.35
CA LYS A 224 -6.54 -7.54 -9.12
C LYS A 224 -5.44 -7.33 -10.16
N GLY A 225 -5.84 -6.97 -11.38
CA GLY A 225 -4.94 -6.73 -12.49
C GLY A 225 -4.38 -8.01 -13.10
N ASP A 226 -3.67 -7.84 -14.22
CA ASP A 226 -3.10 -8.97 -14.94
C ASP A 226 -1.82 -9.47 -14.29
N HIS A 227 -1.57 -10.77 -14.41
CA HIS A 227 -0.43 -11.47 -13.85
C HIS A 227 0.28 -12.26 -14.95
N TRP A 228 1.59 -12.46 -14.81
CA TRP A 228 2.33 -13.37 -15.65
C TRP A 228 2.03 -14.80 -15.21
N VAL A 229 1.45 -15.59 -16.10
CA VAL A 229 0.99 -16.95 -15.84
C VAL A 229 1.69 -17.90 -16.82
N ALA A 230 2.30 -18.95 -16.29
CA ALA A 230 2.87 -20.04 -17.06
C ALA A 230 2.33 -21.38 -16.56
N ARG A 231 2.02 -22.30 -17.47
CA ARG A 231 1.55 -23.64 -17.09
C ARG A 231 2.61 -24.35 -16.25
N ALA A 232 2.17 -24.96 -15.16
CA ALA A 232 3.01 -25.77 -14.30
C ALA A 232 2.58 -27.23 -14.36
N LYS A 233 3.46 -28.13 -13.95
CA LYS A 233 3.09 -29.53 -13.74
C LYS A 233 2.22 -29.61 -12.47
N PRO A 234 1.06 -30.29 -12.49
CA PRO A 234 0.22 -30.42 -11.32
C PRO A 234 0.96 -31.03 -10.12
N ALA A 235 0.62 -30.56 -8.93
CA ALA A 235 1.03 -31.12 -7.65
C ALA A 235 -0.21 -31.69 -6.94
N ALA A 236 -0.02 -32.73 -6.15
CA ALA A 236 -1.09 -33.33 -5.37
C ALA A 236 -1.42 -32.42 -4.18
N LEU A 237 -2.40 -31.53 -4.37
CA LEU A 237 -3.00 -30.72 -3.31
C LEU A 237 -4.46 -31.13 -3.14
N VAL A 238 -4.95 -31.06 -1.90
CA VAL A 238 -6.32 -31.45 -1.59
C VAL A 238 -7.25 -30.28 -1.90
N ARG A 239 -8.40 -30.56 -2.50
CA ARG A 239 -9.44 -29.55 -2.71
C ARG A 239 -9.83 -28.92 -1.36
N PRO A 240 -9.73 -27.58 -1.22
CA PRO A 240 -10.21 -26.92 -0.01
C PRO A 240 -11.70 -27.21 0.21
N GLY A 241 -12.12 -27.35 1.47
CA GLY A 241 -13.49 -27.70 1.77
C GLY A 241 -14.40 -26.53 1.41
N LEU A 242 -15.25 -26.71 0.40
CA LEU A 242 -16.18 -25.71 -0.07
C LEU A 242 -17.50 -26.41 -0.38
N ALA A 243 -18.50 -26.14 0.46
CA ALA A 243 -19.85 -26.68 0.33
C ALA A 243 -20.86 -25.53 0.25
N LEU A 244 -21.77 -25.61 -0.72
CA LEU A 244 -22.78 -24.60 -0.97
C LEU A 244 -24.12 -25.30 -1.15
N ALA A 245 -25.13 -24.89 -0.39
CA ALA A 245 -26.47 -25.48 -0.42
C ALA A 245 -27.55 -24.40 -0.32
N VAL A 246 -28.74 -24.74 -0.80
CA VAL A 246 -29.97 -23.94 -0.60
C VAL A 246 -30.91 -24.80 0.21
N ALA A 247 -31.42 -24.25 1.31
CA ALA A 247 -32.37 -24.92 2.20
C ALA A 247 -33.61 -24.04 2.39
N GLY A 248 -34.75 -24.66 2.72
CA GLY A 248 -36.04 -23.99 2.90
C GLY A 248 -36.95 -24.09 1.69
N ASP A 249 -38.20 -23.65 1.85
CA ASP A 249 -39.23 -23.68 0.80
C ASP A 249 -39.85 -22.29 0.61
N GLY A 250 -40.35 -22.03 -0.60
CA GLY A 250 -41.04 -20.79 -0.96
C GLY A 250 -40.19 -19.53 -0.76
N LYS A 251 -40.65 -18.60 0.10
CA LYS A 251 -40.04 -17.28 0.33
C LYS A 251 -38.95 -17.27 1.42
N GLU A 252 -38.75 -18.38 2.14
CA GLU A 252 -37.79 -18.49 3.25
C GLU A 252 -36.54 -19.29 2.89
N ARG A 253 -36.23 -19.41 1.59
CA ARG A 253 -35.02 -20.10 1.17
C ARG A 253 -33.78 -19.36 1.65
N GLN A 254 -32.82 -20.13 2.12
CA GLN A 254 -31.54 -19.65 2.63
C GLN A 254 -30.42 -20.36 1.91
N ILE A 255 -29.44 -19.59 1.47
CA ILE A 255 -28.18 -20.10 0.94
C ILE A 255 -27.24 -20.30 2.13
N SER A 256 -26.68 -21.50 2.26
CA SER A 256 -25.65 -21.83 3.24
C SER A 256 -24.34 -22.17 2.54
N LEU A 257 -23.29 -21.47 2.93
CA LEU A 257 -21.92 -21.65 2.45
C LEU A 257 -21.06 -22.08 3.63
N SER A 258 -20.33 -23.18 3.48
CA SER A 258 -19.34 -23.64 4.45
C SER A 258 -17.98 -23.78 3.77
N ALA A 259 -16.96 -23.13 4.34
CA ALA A 259 -15.61 -23.09 3.77
C ALA A 259 -14.55 -23.43 4.83
N THR A 260 -13.61 -24.31 4.50
CA THR A 260 -12.51 -24.78 5.39
C THR A 260 -11.19 -24.87 4.63
N ASN A 261 -10.09 -24.48 5.27
CA ASN A 261 -8.75 -24.81 4.77
C ASN A 261 -8.47 -26.30 4.97
N THR A 262 -7.89 -26.95 3.97
CA THR A 262 -7.55 -28.38 4.01
C THR A 262 -6.05 -28.63 3.88
N ASN A 263 -5.28 -27.64 3.44
CA ASN A 263 -3.86 -27.75 3.11
C ASN A 263 -2.97 -26.99 4.11
N GLY A 264 -3.49 -26.62 5.29
CA GLY A 264 -2.76 -25.86 6.31
C GLY A 264 -2.52 -24.39 5.93
N GLY A 265 -3.43 -23.79 5.15
CA GLY A 265 -3.32 -22.40 4.73
C GLY A 265 -3.29 -21.39 5.88
N ARG A 266 -2.43 -20.37 5.77
CA ARG A 266 -2.34 -19.22 6.68
C ARG A 266 -3.63 -18.39 6.69
N TYR A 267 -4.27 -18.25 5.53
CA TYR A 267 -5.52 -17.53 5.39
C TYR A 267 -6.35 -18.09 4.24
N MET A 268 -7.66 -17.83 4.33
CA MET A 268 -8.65 -18.13 3.31
C MET A 268 -9.23 -16.83 2.75
N ARG A 269 -9.52 -16.79 1.45
CA ARG A 269 -10.39 -15.77 0.85
C ARG A 269 -11.57 -16.41 0.16
N ILE A 270 -12.73 -15.82 0.34
CA ILE A 270 -13.97 -16.24 -0.30
C ILE A 270 -14.45 -15.07 -1.15
N PHE A 271 -14.68 -15.34 -2.42
CA PHE A 271 -15.21 -14.42 -3.41
C PHE A 271 -16.63 -14.86 -3.75
N LEU A 272 -17.57 -13.94 -3.65
CA LEU A 272 -19.00 -14.17 -3.89
C LEU A 272 -19.47 -13.26 -5.02
N LYS A 273 -20.17 -13.83 -6.01
CA LYS A 273 -20.82 -13.07 -7.08
C LYS A 273 -22.27 -13.54 -7.24
N PRO A 274 -23.24 -12.81 -6.68
CA PRO A 274 -24.64 -13.15 -6.86
C PRO A 274 -25.18 -12.58 -8.17
N SER A 275 -26.21 -13.21 -8.75
CA SER A 275 -26.93 -12.69 -9.92
C SER A 275 -28.01 -11.66 -9.55
N VAL A 276 -28.31 -11.52 -8.26
CA VAL A 276 -29.29 -10.59 -7.68
C VAL A 276 -28.71 -9.97 -6.40
N ASP A 277 -29.21 -8.81 -5.97
CA ASP A 277 -28.76 -8.21 -4.71
C ASP A 277 -29.12 -9.13 -3.52
N LEU A 278 -28.12 -9.50 -2.71
CA LEU A 278 -28.32 -10.31 -1.50
C LEU A 278 -28.01 -9.48 -0.25
N ALA A 279 -29.01 -9.30 0.61
CA ALA A 279 -28.90 -8.59 1.89
C ALA A 279 -29.09 -9.57 3.06
N GLY A 280 -28.85 -9.11 4.29
CA GLY A 280 -29.08 -9.92 5.50
C GLY A 280 -28.09 -11.08 5.66
N LEU A 281 -26.84 -10.87 5.22
CA LEU A 281 -25.77 -11.84 5.37
C LEU A 281 -25.49 -12.09 6.85
N LYS A 282 -25.28 -13.34 7.21
CA LYS A 282 -24.79 -13.75 8.52
C LYS A 282 -23.49 -14.50 8.36
N LEU A 283 -22.48 -14.06 9.10
CA LEU A 283 -21.24 -14.80 9.30
C LEU A 283 -21.34 -15.53 10.61
N MET A 284 -21.35 -16.86 10.54
CA MET A 284 -21.77 -17.74 11.63
C MET A 284 -23.19 -17.32 12.05
N ASP A 285 -23.34 -16.67 13.21
CA ASP A 285 -24.62 -16.17 13.72
C ASP A 285 -24.66 -14.63 13.83
N GLN A 286 -23.61 -13.94 13.40
CA GLN A 286 -23.52 -12.49 13.44
C GLN A 286 -23.96 -11.86 12.13
N SER A 287 -24.89 -10.91 12.21
CA SER A 287 -25.36 -10.17 11.04
C SER A 287 -24.26 -9.24 10.53
N LEU A 288 -23.95 -9.33 9.25
CA LEU A 288 -23.02 -8.45 8.58
C LEU A 288 -23.77 -7.26 7.96
N PRO A 289 -23.27 -6.02 8.13
CA PRO A 289 -23.85 -4.88 7.45
C PRO A 289 -23.55 -4.96 5.95
N GLY A 290 -24.50 -4.48 5.14
CA GLY A 290 -24.33 -4.32 3.70
C GLY A 290 -25.16 -5.28 2.84
N THR A 291 -24.89 -5.23 1.54
CA THR A 291 -25.59 -5.99 0.51
C THR A 291 -24.57 -6.42 -0.53
N LEU A 292 -24.54 -7.70 -0.87
CA LEU A 292 -23.79 -8.18 -2.02
C LEU A 292 -24.50 -7.70 -3.29
N LYS A 293 -23.79 -6.97 -4.14
CA LYS A 293 -24.36 -6.40 -5.36
C LYS A 293 -24.39 -7.41 -6.49
N ALA A 294 -25.50 -7.41 -7.23
CA ALA A 294 -25.68 -8.27 -8.40
C ALA A 294 -24.55 -8.04 -9.43
N GLY A 295 -23.92 -9.13 -9.87
CA GLY A 295 -22.86 -9.10 -10.88
C GLY A 295 -21.48 -8.71 -10.36
N ASP A 296 -21.35 -8.23 -9.12
CA ASP A 296 -20.08 -7.79 -8.55
C ASP A 296 -19.45 -8.85 -7.63
N TRP A 297 -18.13 -8.98 -7.71
CA TRP A 297 -17.37 -9.82 -6.79
C TRP A 297 -17.18 -9.12 -5.46
N SER A 298 -17.73 -9.71 -4.41
CA SER A 298 -17.46 -9.34 -3.01
C SER A 298 -16.43 -10.29 -2.40
N GLN A 299 -15.54 -9.77 -1.55
CA GLN A 299 -14.44 -10.55 -0.96
C GLN A 299 -14.53 -10.57 0.57
N PHE A 300 -14.41 -11.77 1.15
CA PHE A 300 -14.21 -12.00 2.57
C PHE A 300 -12.84 -12.63 2.78
N THR A 301 -12.07 -12.13 3.75
CA THR A 301 -10.73 -12.66 4.07
C THR A 301 -10.70 -13.09 5.52
N PHE A 302 -10.35 -14.36 5.75
CA PHE A 302 -10.25 -14.95 7.07
C PHE A 302 -8.78 -15.27 7.34
N HIS A 303 -8.18 -14.53 8.27
CA HIS A 303 -6.82 -14.76 8.72
C HIS A 303 -6.81 -15.81 9.83
N ALA A 304 -5.81 -16.69 9.85
CA ALA A 304 -5.64 -17.71 10.89
C ALA A 304 -6.88 -18.60 11.09
N SER A 305 -7.61 -18.91 10.01
CA SER A 305 -8.85 -19.71 10.07
C SER A 305 -8.64 -21.18 10.48
N GLY A 306 -7.38 -21.62 10.67
CA GLY A 306 -7.07 -22.99 11.04
C GLY A 306 -7.74 -24.00 10.10
N THR A 307 -8.28 -25.07 10.67
CA THR A 307 -9.13 -26.06 9.97
C THR A 307 -10.62 -25.87 10.26
N GLU A 308 -11.00 -24.82 10.99
CA GLU A 308 -12.38 -24.58 11.38
C GLU A 308 -13.23 -24.09 10.19
N ALA A 309 -14.48 -24.53 10.15
CA ALA A 309 -15.41 -24.16 9.10
C ALA A 309 -15.97 -22.77 9.32
N VAL A 310 -15.74 -21.89 8.36
CA VAL A 310 -16.41 -20.59 8.27
C VAL A 310 -17.75 -20.81 7.59
N ARG A 311 -18.84 -20.44 8.27
CA ARG A 311 -20.19 -20.51 7.72
C ARG A 311 -20.70 -19.12 7.36
N LEU A 312 -21.17 -18.96 6.14
CA LEU A 312 -21.90 -17.79 5.68
C LEU A 312 -23.31 -18.23 5.33
N THR A 313 -24.31 -17.51 5.84
CA THR A 313 -25.70 -17.75 5.45
C THR A 313 -26.35 -16.47 4.97
N MET A 314 -27.23 -16.57 3.99
CA MET A 314 -27.93 -15.42 3.44
C MET A 314 -29.30 -15.84 2.91
N PRO A 315 -30.35 -15.03 3.12
CA PRO A 315 -31.65 -15.29 2.50
C PRO A 315 -31.53 -15.16 0.98
N THR A 316 -32.28 -15.97 0.24
CA THR A 316 -32.43 -15.79 -1.20
C THR A 316 -33.24 -14.52 -1.48
N ALA A 317 -32.88 -13.79 -2.54
CA ALA A 317 -33.72 -12.72 -3.06
C ALA A 317 -34.47 -13.20 -4.31
N GLY A 318 -35.79 -13.06 -4.32
CA GLY A 318 -36.65 -13.43 -5.45
C GLY A 318 -36.80 -14.94 -5.68
N PRO A 319 -37.62 -15.33 -6.69
CA PRO A 319 -37.94 -16.72 -6.97
C PRO A 319 -36.82 -17.48 -7.70
N SER A 320 -35.88 -16.75 -8.32
CA SER A 320 -34.78 -17.33 -9.07
C SER A 320 -33.50 -16.52 -8.91
N GLY A 321 -32.36 -17.20 -8.77
CA GLY A 321 -31.06 -16.55 -8.77
C GLY A 321 -29.90 -17.54 -8.79
N GLN A 322 -28.69 -17.01 -8.87
CA GLN A 322 -27.46 -17.78 -8.86
C GLN A 322 -26.45 -17.11 -7.93
N LEU A 323 -25.68 -17.92 -7.20
CA LEU A 323 -24.51 -17.47 -6.46
C LEU A 323 -23.30 -18.26 -6.95
N GLU A 324 -22.32 -17.54 -7.50
CA GLU A 324 -20.99 -18.07 -7.80
C GLU A 324 -20.06 -17.81 -6.63
N VAL A 325 -19.29 -18.83 -6.25
CA VAL A 325 -18.35 -18.77 -5.14
C VAL A 325 -16.99 -19.26 -5.63
N GLU A 326 -15.95 -18.46 -5.41
CA GLU A 326 -14.57 -18.91 -5.50
C GLU A 326 -13.90 -18.81 -4.14
N MET A 327 -13.22 -19.86 -3.73
CA MET A 327 -12.44 -19.93 -2.51
C MET A 327 -10.96 -20.05 -2.87
N MET A 328 -10.14 -19.32 -2.14
CA MET A 328 -8.70 -19.36 -2.24
C MET A 328 -8.10 -19.65 -0.87
N GLU A 329 -7.43 -20.79 -0.73
CA GLU A 329 -6.58 -21.13 0.41
C GLU A 329 -5.12 -20.77 0.09
N VAL A 330 -4.44 -20.07 1.00
CA VAL A 330 -3.03 -19.68 0.80
C VAL A 330 -2.12 -20.31 1.85
N ARG A 331 -1.18 -21.14 1.39
CA ARG A 331 -0.18 -21.83 2.21
C ARG A 331 1.20 -21.19 2.07
N ASP A 332 1.93 -21.11 3.18
CA ASP A 332 3.28 -20.54 3.25
C ASP A 332 4.36 -21.61 2.96
N SER A 333 4.25 -22.24 1.79
CA SER A 333 5.30 -23.10 1.23
C SER A 333 4.93 -23.53 -0.19
N TRP A 334 5.95 -23.92 -0.95
CA TRP A 334 5.74 -24.62 -2.21
C TRP A 334 5.08 -26.00 -1.98
N PRO A 335 4.38 -26.57 -2.96
CA PRO A 335 3.90 -27.95 -2.88
C PRO A 335 5.07 -28.94 -2.72
N GLU A 336 4.81 -30.11 -2.15
CA GLU A 336 5.85 -31.14 -2.04
C GLU A 336 6.40 -31.53 -3.42
N GLY A 337 7.73 -31.70 -3.51
CA GLY A 337 8.42 -32.00 -4.76
C GLY A 337 8.43 -30.85 -5.79
N ARG A 338 7.94 -29.66 -5.42
CA ARG A 338 7.98 -28.45 -6.24
C ARG A 338 8.74 -27.37 -5.51
N THR A 339 9.75 -26.80 -6.14
CA THR A 339 10.42 -25.59 -5.66
C THR A 339 10.83 -24.78 -6.87
N ALA A 340 10.76 -23.45 -6.77
CA ALA A 340 11.41 -22.60 -7.74
C ALA A 340 12.94 -22.71 -7.63
N ALA A 341 13.64 -22.30 -8.68
CA ALA A 341 15.09 -22.13 -8.64
C ALA A 341 15.52 -21.29 -7.41
N PRO A 342 16.65 -21.59 -6.76
CA PRO A 342 17.17 -20.80 -5.64
C PRO A 342 17.25 -19.31 -5.97
N LEU A 343 16.98 -18.46 -4.99
CA LEU A 343 17.06 -17.02 -5.17
C LEU A 343 18.52 -16.57 -5.30
N PRO A 344 18.86 -15.76 -6.32
CA PRO A 344 20.16 -15.10 -6.42
C PRO A 344 20.42 -14.16 -5.23
N PRO A 345 21.68 -13.84 -4.90
CA PRO A 345 22.04 -13.01 -3.74
C PRO A 345 21.54 -11.57 -3.82
N ASN A 346 21.24 -11.07 -5.02
CA ASN A 346 20.72 -9.72 -5.27
C ASN A 346 19.18 -9.68 -5.38
N VAL A 347 18.50 -10.73 -4.92
CA VAL A 347 17.06 -10.89 -5.04
C VAL A 347 16.49 -11.37 -3.69
N ILE A 348 15.35 -10.80 -3.28
CA ILE A 348 14.66 -11.20 -2.04
C ILE A 348 13.19 -11.56 -2.32
N PRO A 349 12.62 -12.51 -1.57
CA PRO A 349 11.22 -12.88 -1.72
C PRO A 349 10.31 -11.73 -1.26
N TYR A 350 9.22 -11.50 -1.99
CA TYR A 350 8.24 -10.48 -1.68
C TYR A 350 6.81 -11.00 -1.87
N ARG A 351 5.88 -10.49 -1.03
CA ARG A 351 4.44 -10.83 -1.02
C ARG A 351 4.17 -12.34 -0.90
N ARG A 352 3.90 -13.00 -2.03
CA ARG A 352 3.53 -14.44 -2.09
C ARG A 352 4.68 -15.31 -2.59
N ALA A 353 5.90 -14.77 -2.71
CA ALA A 353 7.05 -15.55 -3.11
C ALA A 353 7.18 -16.81 -2.24
N GLY A 354 7.14 -17.98 -2.88
CA GLY A 354 7.21 -19.25 -2.16
C GLY A 354 5.88 -19.82 -1.66
N ASN A 355 4.75 -19.17 -1.94
CA ASN A 355 3.44 -19.62 -1.48
C ASN A 355 2.77 -20.56 -2.50
N SER A 356 1.86 -21.37 -1.97
CA SER A 356 0.87 -22.11 -2.77
C SER A 356 -0.51 -21.50 -2.58
N VAL A 357 -1.22 -21.34 -3.69
CA VAL A 357 -2.57 -20.83 -3.77
C VAL A 357 -3.46 -21.94 -4.31
N ILE A 358 -4.37 -22.43 -3.49
CA ILE A 358 -5.27 -23.54 -3.86
C ILE A 358 -6.68 -22.99 -4.01
N VAL A 359 -7.28 -23.22 -5.18
CA VAL A 359 -8.57 -22.67 -5.57
C VAL A 359 -9.62 -23.78 -5.63
N ALA A 360 -10.78 -23.49 -5.04
CA ALA A 360 -12.01 -24.25 -5.19
C ALA A 360 -13.14 -23.32 -5.63
N ARG A 361 -14.11 -23.84 -6.37
CA ARG A 361 -15.27 -23.14 -6.90
C ARG A 361 -16.53 -23.92 -6.61
N ALA A 362 -17.61 -23.19 -6.38
CA ALA A 362 -18.95 -23.74 -6.27
C ALA A 362 -19.92 -22.74 -6.88
N ALA A 363 -21.05 -23.24 -7.37
CA ALA A 363 -22.16 -22.40 -7.77
C ALA A 363 -23.45 -23.07 -7.37
N VAL A 364 -24.45 -22.29 -6.99
CA VAL A 364 -25.79 -22.78 -6.72
C VAL A 364 -26.82 -21.89 -7.40
N LYS A 365 -27.89 -22.50 -7.86
CA LYS A 365 -29.08 -21.82 -8.37
C LYS A 365 -30.25 -22.13 -7.44
N TRP A 366 -31.17 -21.19 -7.32
CA TRP A 366 -32.45 -21.37 -6.64
C TRP A 366 -33.58 -20.88 -7.53
#